data_AF-A0A0M9G2J1-F1
#
_entry.id   AF-A0A0M9G2J1-F1
#
_cell.length_a   1.000
_cell.length_b   1.000
_cell.length_c   1.000
_cell.angle_alpha   90.00
_cell.angle_beta   90.00
_cell.angle_gamma   90.00
#
_symmetry.space_group_name_H-M   'P 1'
#
loop_
_entity.id
_entity.type
_entity.pdbx_description
1 polymer ?
#
loop_
_entity_poly.entity_id
_entity_poly.type
_entity_poly.pdbx_seq_one_letter_code
_entity_poly.pdbx_strand_id
1 'polypeptide(L)'
;MLRFVSRKVPLAAMALSVARFQSSAVVGESAAAAAAARPFPNRRNYRSTQLLPRFEIHDVRDEAAQGSMTRVSVDGKQLLLSQFPQLGPRKADPNDPSPQFDRERRISLRFRHMDLAALVCVVEGRLPSHHMTNSAYELVFEKSPSGYVVKGQVHRTSSQAKEEWSVRFENQFAVTLEHFLQSALTESFGFVEYQHAVAEQARRSTRTGDNNSQSQNQNQNRRRNNNGRRANSSSSSNSKASVEKAAEADDSSIS
;
A
#
# COMPACT_ATOMS: atom_id res chain seq x y z
N MET A 1 -55.69 -21.07 33.92
CA MET A 1 -56.38 -19.99 33.17
C MET A 1 -55.48 -19.54 32.03
N LEU A 2 -55.82 -19.94 30.81
CA LEU A 2 -55.12 -19.59 29.57
C LEU A 2 -55.77 -18.35 28.96
N ARG A 3 -54.99 -17.34 28.57
CA ARG A 3 -55.44 -16.23 27.72
C ARG A 3 -54.52 -16.11 26.51
N PHE A 4 -55.05 -16.54 25.36
CA PHE A 4 -54.56 -16.18 24.03
C PHE A 4 -55.11 -14.80 23.66
N VAL A 5 -54.27 -13.92 23.11
CA VAL A 5 -54.74 -12.80 22.28
C VAL A 5 -53.86 -12.68 21.05
N SER A 6 -54.48 -13.06 19.93
CA SER A 6 -54.05 -12.86 18.55
C SER A 6 -54.16 -11.39 18.16
N ARG A 7 -53.19 -10.87 17.39
CA ARG A 7 -53.42 -9.70 16.52
C ARG A 7 -52.85 -9.92 15.13
N LYS A 8 -53.67 -9.49 14.18
CA LYS A 8 -53.67 -9.76 12.75
C LYS A 8 -52.73 -8.84 11.98
N VAL A 9 -52.17 -9.40 10.91
CA VAL A 9 -51.54 -8.73 9.77
C VAL A 9 -52.60 -8.06 8.89
N PRO A 10 -52.24 -7.04 8.09
CA PRO A 10 -52.69 -7.04 6.69
C PRO A 10 -51.54 -6.92 5.68
N LEU A 11 -51.72 -7.68 4.60
CA LEU A 11 -50.99 -7.79 3.34
C LEU A 11 -51.19 -6.57 2.43
N ALA A 12 -50.18 -6.23 1.63
CA ALA A 12 -50.19 -5.85 0.19
C ALA A 12 -48.87 -5.11 -0.12
N ALA A 13 -48.16 -5.26 -1.24
CA ALA A 13 -48.56 -5.71 -2.57
C ALA A 13 -47.39 -6.42 -3.31
N MET A 14 -47.75 -7.33 -4.21
CA MET A 14 -46.87 -7.92 -5.24
C MET A 14 -46.82 -7.04 -6.50
N ALA A 15 -45.74 -7.20 -7.29
CA ALA A 15 -45.69 -7.37 -8.77
C ALA A 15 -44.39 -6.71 -9.32
N LEU A 16 -43.40 -7.50 -9.73
CA LEU A 16 -43.15 -8.08 -11.07
C LEU A 16 -42.46 -7.13 -12.07
N SER A 17 -41.15 -7.36 -12.20
CA SER A 17 -40.35 -7.55 -13.43
C SER A 17 -40.50 -6.61 -14.63
N VAL A 18 -39.39 -5.95 -15.03
CA VAL A 18 -38.87 -5.95 -16.42
C VAL A 18 -37.35 -5.82 -16.39
N ALA A 19 -36.65 -6.83 -16.92
CA ALA A 19 -35.25 -6.73 -17.30
C ALA A 19 -35.11 -5.84 -18.55
N ARG A 20 -34.12 -4.95 -18.56
CA ARG A 20 -33.48 -4.51 -19.81
C ARG A 20 -31.97 -4.55 -19.66
N PHE A 21 -31.42 -5.66 -20.15
CA PHE A 21 -30.10 -5.75 -20.72
C PHE A 21 -29.95 -4.66 -21.79
N GLN A 22 -28.96 -3.78 -21.65
CA GLN A 22 -28.36 -3.11 -22.80
C GLN A 22 -26.87 -3.45 -22.79
N SER A 23 -26.57 -4.56 -23.46
CA SER A 23 -25.27 -4.84 -24.03
C SER A 23 -25.08 -3.92 -25.24
N SER A 24 -24.16 -2.96 -25.17
CA SER A 24 -23.53 -2.40 -26.36
C SER A 24 -22.12 -2.98 -26.46
N ALA A 25 -22.03 -4.09 -27.20
CA ALA A 25 -20.77 -4.54 -27.76
C ALA A 25 -20.42 -3.62 -28.92
N VAL A 26 -19.39 -2.78 -28.75
CA VAL A 26 -18.68 -2.20 -29.89
C VAL A 26 -17.71 -3.28 -30.36
N VAL A 27 -18.13 -4.03 -31.37
CA VAL A 27 -17.25 -4.90 -32.16
C VAL A 27 -16.73 -4.09 -33.33
N GLY A 28 -15.40 -4.06 -33.46
CA GLY A 28 -14.73 -3.78 -34.72
C GLY A 28 -14.09 -2.40 -34.80
N GLU A 29 -12.86 -2.28 -34.32
CA GLU A 29 -11.74 -1.95 -35.22
C GLU A 29 -10.39 -2.08 -34.49
N SER A 30 -9.49 -2.81 -35.12
CA SER A 30 -8.04 -2.85 -34.87
C SER A 30 -7.54 -3.44 -33.53
N ALA A 31 -7.36 -4.76 -33.53
CA ALA A 31 -6.47 -5.52 -32.64
C ALA A 31 -4.98 -5.10 -32.70
N ALA A 32 -4.65 -4.01 -33.40
CA ALA A 32 -3.33 -3.38 -33.44
C ALA A 32 -3.22 -2.15 -32.51
N ALA A 33 -4.34 -1.62 -31.98
CA ALA A 33 -4.33 -0.45 -31.09
C ALA A 33 -4.22 -0.80 -29.59
N ALA A 34 -4.39 -2.07 -29.22
CA ALA A 34 -4.24 -2.55 -27.83
C ALA A 34 -2.77 -2.75 -27.40
N ALA A 35 -1.81 -2.70 -28.33
CA ALA A 35 -0.39 -2.88 -28.06
C ALA A 35 0.33 -1.58 -27.63
N ALA A 36 -0.38 -0.45 -27.56
CA ALA A 36 0.18 0.86 -27.18
C ALA A 36 -0.36 1.38 -25.83
N ALA A 37 -0.99 0.53 -25.03
CA ALA A 37 -1.35 0.86 -23.66
C ALA A 37 -0.08 0.90 -22.79
N ARG A 38 0.51 2.09 -22.70
CA ARG A 38 1.60 2.41 -21.76
C ARG A 38 1.21 1.89 -20.36
N PRO A 39 2.04 1.07 -19.70
CA PRO A 39 1.74 0.64 -18.35
C PRO A 39 1.79 1.87 -17.43
N PHE A 40 0.63 2.24 -16.88
CA PHE A 40 0.55 3.22 -15.80
C PHE A 40 1.52 2.82 -14.67
N PRO A 41 2.56 3.62 -14.35
CA PRO A 41 3.46 3.34 -13.25
C PRO A 41 2.83 3.87 -11.96
N ASN A 42 1.63 3.40 -11.62
CA ASN A 42 0.95 3.72 -10.36
C ASN A 42 0.40 2.46 -9.68
N ARG A 43 1.08 1.32 -9.87
CA ARG A 43 1.03 0.29 -8.82
C ARG A 43 1.74 0.88 -7.62
N ARG A 44 0.97 1.39 -6.65
CA ARG A 44 1.43 1.50 -5.26
C ARG A 44 2.20 0.22 -4.98
N ASN A 45 3.50 0.34 -4.72
CA ASN A 45 4.32 -0.76 -4.26
C ASN A 45 3.77 -1.16 -2.89
N TYR A 46 2.70 -1.96 -2.88
CA TYR A 46 2.22 -2.61 -1.68
C TYR A 46 3.38 -3.48 -1.22
N ARG A 47 4.03 -3.07 -0.13
CA ARG A 47 5.00 -3.91 0.55
C ARG A 47 4.30 -5.24 0.80
N SER A 48 4.96 -6.33 0.43
CA SER A 48 4.44 -7.66 0.75
C SER A 48 4.13 -7.68 2.24
N THR A 49 2.90 -8.06 2.60
CA THR A 49 2.50 -8.21 4.01
C THR A 49 3.33 -9.28 4.72
N GLN A 50 4.16 -10.02 3.98
CA GLN A 50 5.12 -10.98 4.50
C GLN A 50 6.28 -10.35 5.27
N LEU A 51 6.62 -9.10 4.98
CA LEU A 51 7.77 -8.40 5.57
C LEU A 51 7.38 -7.38 6.64
N LEU A 52 6.08 -7.29 6.97
CA LEU A 52 5.60 -6.39 8.02
C LEU A 52 5.89 -6.96 9.40
N PRO A 53 6.16 -6.11 10.41
CA PRO A 53 6.14 -6.53 11.81
C PRO A 53 4.83 -7.24 12.12
N ARG A 54 4.91 -8.46 12.63
CA ARG A 54 3.75 -9.34 12.84
C ARG A 54 4.04 -10.42 13.86
N PHE A 55 2.97 -10.96 14.43
CA PHE A 55 2.99 -12.27 15.07
C PHE A 55 1.86 -13.14 14.53
N GLU A 56 2.02 -14.45 14.68
CA GLU A 56 1.06 -15.45 14.19
C GLU A 56 0.76 -16.46 15.29
N ILE A 57 -0.51 -16.85 15.38
CA ILE A 57 -1.00 -17.91 16.26
C ILE A 57 -1.48 -19.03 15.36
N HIS A 58 -0.78 -20.16 15.38
CA HIS A 58 -1.10 -21.32 14.57
C HIS A 58 -1.87 -22.31 15.43
N ASP A 59 -3.19 -22.35 15.28
CA ASP A 59 -4.05 -23.33 15.95
C ASP A 59 -4.47 -24.42 14.98
N VAL A 60 -3.61 -25.41 14.81
CA VAL A 60 -3.87 -26.57 13.94
C VAL A 60 -4.62 -27.63 14.75
N ARG A 61 -5.79 -28.01 14.27
CA ARG A 61 -6.69 -28.99 14.88
C ARG A 61 -6.82 -30.23 14.01
N ASP A 62 -7.27 -31.32 14.61
CA ASP A 62 -7.54 -32.56 13.88
C ASP A 62 -8.81 -32.42 13.03
N GLU A 63 -9.83 -31.76 13.59
CA GLU A 63 -10.97 -31.26 12.83
C GLU A 63 -10.61 -29.93 12.16
N ALA A 64 -10.38 -29.96 10.84
CA ALA A 64 -9.96 -28.80 10.07
C ALA A 64 -10.93 -27.60 10.14
N ALA A 65 -12.23 -27.85 10.38
CA ALA A 65 -13.22 -26.78 10.51
C ALA A 65 -12.99 -25.88 11.73
N GLN A 66 -12.31 -26.38 12.76
CA GLN A 66 -12.01 -25.64 13.98
C GLN A 66 -10.61 -25.00 13.95
N GLY A 67 -9.73 -25.48 13.08
CA GLY A 67 -8.35 -24.99 12.98
C GLY A 67 -8.24 -23.67 12.24
N SER A 68 -7.36 -22.80 12.71
CA SER A 68 -7.07 -21.52 12.05
C SER A 68 -5.68 -21.00 12.36
N MET A 69 -5.17 -20.13 11.48
CA MET A 69 -4.03 -19.28 11.77
C MET A 69 -4.48 -17.84 11.86
N THR A 70 -4.20 -17.19 12.98
CA THR A 70 -4.46 -15.76 13.18
C THR A 70 -3.16 -15.00 13.05
N ARG A 71 -3.14 -13.96 12.20
CA ARG A 71 -2.01 -13.06 11.99
C ARG A 71 -2.40 -11.65 12.39
N VAL A 72 -1.60 -11.04 13.25
CA VAL A 72 -1.67 -9.61 13.57
C VAL A 72 -0.41 -8.95 13.03
N SER A 73 -0.58 -7.91 12.22
CA SER A 73 0.53 -7.20 11.57
C SER A 73 0.27 -5.71 11.52
N VAL A 74 1.31 -4.89 11.37
CA VAL A 74 1.18 -3.43 11.23
C VAL A 74 1.89 -2.93 9.98
N ASP A 75 1.20 -2.08 9.20
CA ASP A 75 1.75 -1.36 8.05
C ASP A 75 1.75 0.14 8.35
N GLY A 76 2.86 0.62 8.91
CA GLY A 76 3.02 1.99 9.41
C GLY A 76 1.99 2.31 10.50
N LYS A 77 0.87 2.91 10.10
CA LYS A 77 -0.23 3.33 11.00
C LYS A 77 -1.44 2.41 10.99
N GLN A 78 -1.45 1.41 10.12
CA GLN A 78 -2.60 0.53 9.91
C GLN A 78 -2.36 -0.83 10.55
N LEU A 79 -3.20 -1.19 11.52
CA LEU A 79 -3.23 -2.54 12.07
C LEU A 79 -4.01 -3.45 11.13
N LEU A 80 -3.44 -4.60 10.82
CA LEU A 80 -4.00 -5.62 9.94
C LEU A 80 -4.20 -6.90 10.75
N LEU A 81 -5.45 -7.34 10.87
CA LEU A 81 -5.82 -8.61 11.51
C LEU A 81 -6.35 -9.54 10.44
N SER A 82 -5.73 -10.70 10.26
CA SER A 82 -6.17 -11.68 9.28
C SER A 82 -6.27 -13.06 9.91
N GLN A 83 -7.29 -13.81 9.53
CA GLN A 83 -7.48 -15.19 9.96
C GLN A 83 -7.62 -16.11 8.74
N PHE A 84 -6.91 -17.22 8.76
CA PHE A 84 -6.83 -18.20 7.69
C PHE A 84 -7.38 -19.53 8.22
N PRO A 85 -8.50 -20.04 7.68
CA PRO A 85 -9.02 -21.33 8.11
C PRO A 85 -8.05 -22.45 7.70
N GLN A 86 -8.02 -23.54 8.47
CA GLN A 86 -7.19 -24.70 8.14
C GLN A 86 -7.65 -25.36 6.83
N LEU A 87 -6.69 -25.73 5.99
CA LEU A 87 -6.92 -26.39 4.71
C LEU A 87 -6.65 -27.89 4.84
N GLY A 88 -7.72 -28.66 5.02
CA GLY A 88 -7.63 -30.12 5.13
C GLY A 88 -6.99 -30.60 6.44
N PRO A 89 -6.61 -31.89 6.51
CA PRO A 89 -6.01 -32.49 7.70
C PRO A 89 -4.70 -31.82 8.13
N ARG A 90 -4.31 -32.05 9.39
CA ARG A 90 -2.97 -31.70 9.89
C ARG A 90 -1.92 -32.39 9.03
N LYS A 91 -0.95 -31.63 8.53
CA LYS A 91 0.20 -32.19 7.81
C LYS A 91 1.04 -33.04 8.75
N ALA A 92 1.26 -34.29 8.35
CA ALA A 92 2.13 -35.22 9.05
C ALA A 92 3.54 -35.25 8.44
N ASP A 93 3.65 -35.07 7.12
CA ASP A 93 4.91 -35.06 6.40
C ASP A 93 5.53 -33.65 6.40
N PRO A 94 6.73 -33.45 6.98
CA PRO A 94 7.46 -32.20 6.91
C PRO A 94 7.81 -31.75 5.48
N ASN A 95 7.91 -32.67 4.52
CA ASN A 95 8.30 -32.39 3.14
C ASN A 95 7.11 -32.11 2.21
N ASP A 96 5.87 -32.31 2.67
CA ASP A 96 4.69 -32.00 1.87
C ASP A 96 4.67 -30.49 1.53
N PRO A 97 4.66 -30.08 0.26
CA PRO A 97 4.67 -28.68 -0.12
C PRO A 97 3.28 -28.01 0.01
N SER A 98 2.23 -28.77 0.29
CA SER A 98 0.86 -28.25 0.38
C SER A 98 0.71 -27.21 1.51
N PRO A 99 -0.11 -26.16 1.32
CA PRO A 99 -0.34 -25.17 2.35
C PRO A 99 -1.27 -25.72 3.46
N GLN A 100 -0.88 -25.55 4.73
CA GLN A 100 -1.70 -25.96 5.88
C GLN A 100 -2.96 -25.10 6.09
N PHE A 101 -2.94 -23.85 5.60
CA PHE A 101 -4.01 -22.88 5.79
C PHE A 101 -4.47 -22.30 4.46
N ASP A 102 -5.77 -22.08 4.35
CA ASP A 102 -6.41 -21.59 3.14
C ASP A 102 -6.28 -20.07 3.03
N ARG A 103 -5.62 -19.61 1.96
CA ARG A 103 -5.41 -18.17 1.70
C ARG A 103 -6.59 -17.52 1.02
N GLU A 104 -7.41 -18.28 0.31
CA GLU A 104 -8.54 -17.77 -0.48
C GLU A 104 -9.74 -17.49 0.43
N ARG A 105 -9.98 -18.35 1.42
CA ARG A 105 -11.05 -18.18 2.41
C ARG A 105 -10.65 -17.33 3.62
N ARG A 106 -9.59 -16.51 3.50
CA ARG A 106 -9.11 -15.66 4.61
C ARG A 106 -10.09 -14.53 4.92
N ILE A 107 -10.19 -14.21 6.20
CA ILE A 107 -10.75 -12.94 6.69
C ILE A 107 -9.59 -11.96 6.83
N SER A 108 -9.76 -10.72 6.36
CA SER A 108 -8.72 -9.70 6.44
C SER A 108 -9.34 -8.35 6.79
N LEU A 109 -8.95 -7.83 7.95
CA LEU A 109 -9.46 -6.61 8.55
C LEU A 109 -8.33 -5.60 8.60
N ARG A 110 -8.64 -4.36 8.22
CA ARG A 110 -7.72 -3.23 8.28
C ARG A 110 -8.32 -2.15 9.15
N PHE A 111 -7.64 -1.86 10.25
CA PHE A 111 -8.05 -0.85 11.21
C PHE A 111 -7.35 0.47 10.95
N ARG A 112 -8.01 1.57 11.33
CA ARG A 112 -7.45 2.92 11.22
C ARG A 112 -6.44 3.15 12.34
N HIS A 113 -5.62 4.17 12.18
CA HIS A 113 -4.67 4.60 13.20
C HIS A 113 -5.36 4.95 14.53
N MET A 114 -6.53 5.60 14.48
CA MET A 114 -7.32 5.91 15.67
C MET A 114 -7.84 4.65 16.37
N ASP A 115 -8.14 3.59 15.61
CA ASP A 115 -8.57 2.32 16.19
C ASP A 115 -7.40 1.64 16.92
N LEU A 116 -6.17 1.72 16.38
CA LEU A 116 -4.96 1.25 17.08
C LEU A 116 -4.79 1.93 18.46
N ALA A 117 -4.93 3.26 18.52
CA ALA A 117 -4.86 3.98 19.79
C ALA A 117 -5.97 3.56 20.76
N ALA A 118 -7.20 3.39 20.28
CA ALA A 118 -8.31 2.95 21.11
C ALA A 118 -8.16 1.50 21.63
N LEU A 119 -7.61 0.60 20.81
CA LEU A 119 -7.25 -0.76 21.21
C LEU A 119 -6.21 -0.74 22.35
N VAL A 120 -5.19 0.13 22.27
CA VAL A 120 -4.22 0.34 23.36
C VAL A 120 -4.91 0.87 24.62
N CYS A 121 -5.86 1.80 24.50
CA CYS A 121 -6.63 2.27 25.66
C CYS A 121 -7.44 1.13 26.33
N VAL A 122 -7.97 0.17 25.57
CA VAL A 122 -8.66 -1.00 26.14
C VAL A 122 -7.68 -1.93 26.87
N VAL A 123 -6.52 -2.19 26.26
CA VAL A 123 -5.44 -3.01 26.87
C VAL A 123 -4.98 -2.42 28.21
N GLU A 124 -4.78 -1.10 28.26
CA GLU A 124 -4.34 -0.39 29.46
C GLU A 124 -5.47 -0.17 30.48
N GLY A 125 -6.69 -0.65 30.21
CA GLY A 125 -7.83 -0.50 31.11
C GLY A 125 -8.40 0.92 31.19
N ARG A 126 -8.04 1.81 30.25
CA ARG A 126 -8.59 3.16 30.13
C ARG A 126 -9.99 3.17 29.48
N LEU A 127 -10.30 2.15 28.69
CA LEU A 127 -11.62 1.90 28.11
C LEU A 127 -12.07 0.46 28.41
N PRO A 128 -13.36 0.22 28.70
CA PRO A 128 -13.85 -1.15 28.90
C PRO A 128 -13.92 -1.94 27.59
N SER A 129 -14.25 -1.27 26.48
CA SER A 129 -14.33 -1.83 25.14
C SER A 129 -14.21 -0.73 24.08
N HIS A 130 -13.93 -1.13 22.84
CA HIS A 130 -13.89 -0.25 21.66
C HIS A 130 -14.71 -0.85 20.52
N HIS A 131 -15.63 -0.06 19.97
CA HIS A 131 -16.48 -0.45 18.83
C HIS A 131 -15.92 0.13 17.52
N MET A 132 -15.82 -0.71 16.51
CA MET A 132 -15.23 -0.40 15.21
C MET A 132 -16.17 -0.82 14.10
N THR A 133 -16.64 0.14 13.30
CA THR A 133 -17.60 -0.12 12.22
C THR A 133 -17.18 0.52 10.92
N ASN A 134 -17.34 -0.22 9.83
CA ASN A 134 -17.27 0.28 8.46
C ASN A 134 -18.16 -0.57 7.53
N SER A 135 -18.03 -0.38 6.21
CA SER A 135 -18.83 -1.16 5.24
C SER A 135 -18.48 -2.65 5.22
N ALA A 136 -17.29 -3.05 5.66
CA ALA A 136 -16.81 -4.43 5.64
C ALA A 136 -17.07 -5.17 6.96
N TYR A 137 -17.14 -4.48 8.09
CA TYR A 137 -17.31 -5.12 9.39
C TYR A 137 -17.96 -4.21 10.45
N GLU A 138 -18.49 -4.85 11.49
CA GLU A 138 -18.95 -4.24 12.72
C GLU A 138 -18.42 -5.08 13.89
N LEU A 139 -17.45 -4.56 14.64
CA LEU A 139 -16.65 -5.32 15.60
C LEU A 139 -16.57 -4.59 16.95
N VAL A 140 -16.43 -5.38 18.01
CA VAL A 140 -16.10 -4.92 19.36
C VAL A 140 -14.80 -5.58 19.78
N PHE A 141 -13.88 -4.79 20.33
CA PHE A 141 -12.73 -5.27 21.08
C PHE A 141 -12.95 -5.00 22.56
N GLU A 142 -12.82 -6.04 23.39
CA GLU A 142 -13.01 -5.92 24.84
C GLU A 142 -12.06 -6.85 25.59
N LYS A 143 -11.79 -6.49 26.85
CA LYS A 143 -11.00 -7.30 27.77
C LYS A 143 -11.87 -8.44 28.32
N SER A 144 -11.35 -9.66 28.28
CA SER A 144 -11.96 -10.84 28.89
C SER A 144 -11.17 -11.25 30.15
N PRO A 145 -11.71 -12.13 31.02
CA PRO A 145 -10.98 -12.58 32.21
C PRO A 145 -9.63 -13.24 31.91
N SER A 146 -9.49 -13.88 30.76
CA SER A 146 -8.29 -14.62 30.33
C SER A 146 -7.45 -13.87 29.28
N GLY A 147 -7.86 -12.67 28.85
CA GLY A 147 -7.16 -11.89 27.84
C GLY A 147 -8.05 -10.92 27.08
N TYR A 148 -8.17 -11.08 25.76
CA TYR A 148 -8.91 -10.17 24.90
C TYR A 148 -9.75 -10.91 23.86
N VAL A 149 -10.85 -10.29 23.43
CA VAL A 149 -11.69 -10.80 22.34
C VAL A 149 -11.98 -9.69 21.33
N VAL A 150 -11.86 -10.03 20.06
CA VAL A 150 -12.43 -9.25 18.94
C VAL A 150 -13.61 -10.07 18.41
N LYS A 151 -14.82 -9.50 18.41
CA LYS A 151 -16.03 -10.20 17.96
C LYS A 151 -16.99 -9.27 17.22
N GLY A 152 -17.83 -9.83 16.36
CA GLY A 152 -18.90 -9.12 15.70
C GLY A 152 -19.25 -9.73 14.34
N GLN A 153 -19.54 -8.87 13.38
CA GLN A 153 -19.97 -9.27 12.03
C GLN A 153 -18.91 -8.83 11.01
N VAL A 154 -18.54 -9.73 10.10
CA VAL A 154 -17.59 -9.45 9.00
C VAL A 154 -18.19 -9.86 7.66
N HIS A 155 -17.78 -9.19 6.58
CA HIS A 155 -18.06 -9.64 5.21
C HIS A 155 -16.81 -10.30 4.63
N ARG A 156 -16.94 -11.52 4.11
CA ARG A 156 -15.86 -12.14 3.33
C ARG A 156 -15.76 -11.49 1.96
N THR A 157 -14.54 -11.38 1.44
CA THR A 157 -14.28 -10.78 0.11
C THR A 157 -15.12 -11.41 -1.01
N SER A 158 -15.45 -12.70 -0.90
CA SER A 158 -16.22 -13.46 -1.89
C SER A 158 -17.72 -13.56 -1.59
N SER A 159 -18.22 -12.96 -0.50
CA SER A 159 -19.61 -13.10 -0.05
C SER A 159 -20.22 -11.76 0.32
N GLN A 160 -21.46 -11.51 -0.12
CA GLN A 160 -22.24 -10.34 0.32
C GLN A 160 -22.93 -10.55 1.67
N ALA A 161 -22.90 -11.76 2.23
CA ALA A 161 -23.50 -12.03 3.53
C ALA A 161 -22.57 -11.61 4.67
N LYS A 162 -23.15 -10.99 5.70
CA LYS A 162 -22.50 -10.82 7.01
C LYS A 162 -22.43 -12.17 7.70
N GLU A 163 -21.26 -12.52 8.21
CA GLU A 163 -21.06 -13.68 9.06
C GLU A 163 -20.60 -13.25 10.45
N GLU A 164 -21.08 -13.98 11.47
CA GLU A 164 -20.58 -13.83 12.82
C GLU A 164 -19.14 -14.35 12.90
N TRP A 165 -18.27 -13.55 13.49
CA TRP A 165 -16.86 -13.84 13.61
C TRP A 165 -16.32 -13.40 14.97
N SER A 166 -15.45 -14.23 15.54
CA SER A 166 -14.80 -13.95 16.80
C SER A 166 -13.39 -14.54 16.81
N VAL A 167 -12.45 -13.81 17.40
CA VAL A 167 -11.11 -14.31 17.73
C VAL A 167 -10.75 -13.92 19.15
N ARG A 168 -10.11 -14.84 19.87
CA ARG A 168 -9.71 -14.67 21.26
C ARG A 168 -8.20 -14.73 21.38
N PHE A 169 -7.64 -13.87 22.20
CA PHE A 169 -6.23 -13.82 22.56
C PHE A 169 -6.14 -14.09 24.06
N GLU A 170 -5.85 -15.34 24.42
CA GLU A 170 -5.88 -15.80 25.80
C GLU A 170 -4.47 -16.06 26.34
N ASN A 171 -4.28 -15.93 27.65
CA ASN A 171 -3.05 -16.26 28.37
C ASN A 171 -1.82 -15.54 27.77
N GLN A 172 -0.80 -16.29 27.36
CA GLN A 172 0.43 -15.73 26.75
C GLN A 172 0.16 -14.95 25.46
N PHE A 173 -0.91 -15.26 24.73
CA PHE A 173 -1.26 -14.52 23.51
C PHE A 173 -1.89 -13.17 23.83
N ALA A 174 -2.53 -13.03 24.98
CA ALA A 174 -2.99 -11.74 25.47
C ALA A 174 -1.78 -10.82 25.69
N VAL A 175 -0.79 -11.26 26.47
CA VAL A 175 0.45 -10.51 26.74
C VAL A 175 1.19 -10.15 25.45
N THR A 176 1.26 -11.07 24.50
CA THR A 176 1.86 -10.83 23.17
C THR A 176 1.12 -9.71 22.42
N LEU A 177 -0.22 -9.74 22.43
CA LEU A 177 -1.04 -8.71 21.79
C LEU A 177 -0.82 -7.34 22.45
N GLU A 178 -0.75 -7.27 23.78
CA GLU A 178 -0.53 -6.01 24.51
C GLU A 178 0.77 -5.32 24.07
N HIS A 179 1.88 -6.05 24.15
CA HIS A 179 3.18 -5.52 23.75
C HIS A 179 3.22 -5.18 22.27
N PHE A 180 2.59 -5.98 21.42
CA PHE A 180 2.53 -5.71 19.99
C PHE A 180 1.79 -4.41 19.69
N LEU A 181 0.63 -4.17 20.30
CA LEU A 181 -0.17 -2.97 20.08
C LEU A 181 0.52 -1.70 20.60
N GLN A 182 1.14 -1.78 21.79
CA GLN A 182 1.92 -0.67 22.36
C GLN A 182 3.13 -0.31 21.49
N SER A 183 3.87 -1.32 21.04
CA SER A 183 5.02 -1.14 20.13
C SER A 183 4.57 -0.56 18.80
N ALA A 184 3.49 -1.11 18.22
CA ALA A 184 2.92 -0.62 16.97
C ALA A 184 2.51 0.85 17.06
N LEU A 185 1.86 1.27 18.16
CA LEU A 185 1.47 2.67 18.34
C LEU A 185 2.69 3.59 18.49
N THR A 186 3.71 3.16 19.22
CA THR A 186 4.93 3.94 19.44
C THR A 186 5.68 4.19 18.12
N GLU A 187 5.87 3.14 17.32
CA GLU A 187 6.58 3.21 16.04
C GLU A 187 5.75 3.88 14.93
N SER A 188 4.42 3.92 15.06
CA SER A 188 3.52 4.41 14.00
C SER A 188 3.73 5.88 13.59
N PHE A 189 4.39 6.68 14.43
CA PHE A 189 4.67 8.09 14.14
C PHE A 189 5.90 8.30 13.25
N GLY A 190 6.73 7.26 13.07
CA GLY A 190 7.88 7.31 12.16
C GLY A 190 9.09 8.08 12.71
N PHE A 191 9.17 8.25 14.04
CA PHE A 191 10.26 8.99 14.66
C PHE A 191 11.62 8.33 14.42
N VAL A 192 11.68 7.00 14.49
CA VAL A 192 12.90 6.21 14.28
C VAL A 192 13.38 6.37 12.83
N GLU A 193 12.49 6.19 11.85
CA GLU A 193 12.80 6.36 10.44
C GLU A 193 13.25 7.79 10.12
N TYR A 194 12.59 8.78 10.72
CA TYR A 194 12.97 10.19 10.58
C TYR A 194 14.39 10.44 11.12
N GLN A 195 14.70 9.96 12.33
CA GLN A 195 16.03 10.10 12.92
C GLN A 195 17.11 9.43 12.06
N HIS A 196 16.84 8.22 11.54
CA HIS A 196 17.76 7.53 10.63
C HIS A 196 17.98 8.30 9.32
N ALA A 197 16.91 8.86 8.74
CA ALA A 197 17.01 9.65 7.50
C ALA A 197 17.86 10.92 7.71
N VAL A 198 17.65 11.63 8.84
CA VAL A 198 18.44 12.81 9.21
C VAL A 198 19.91 12.44 9.43
N ALA A 199 20.19 11.33 10.13
CA ALA A 199 21.56 10.87 10.37
C ALA A 199 22.31 10.51 9.06
N GLU A 200 21.62 9.84 8.13
CA GLU A 200 22.19 9.50 6.82
C GLU A 200 22.44 10.75 5.95
N GLN A 201 21.56 11.75 6.02
CA GLN A 201 21.78 13.02 5.33
C GLN A 201 23.03 13.75 5.87
N ALA A 202 23.24 13.77 7.20
CA ALA A 202 24.42 14.35 7.82
C ALA A 202 25.73 13.62 7.46
N ARG A 203 25.68 12.29 7.24
CA ARG A 203 26.82 11.50 6.76
C ARG A 203 27.16 11.78 5.29
N ARG A 204 26.16 12.08 4.46
CA ARG A 204 26.37 12.41 3.04
C ARG A 204 26.96 13.81 2.87
N SER A 205 26.54 14.79 3.67
CA SER A 205 27.10 16.14 3.60
C SER A 205 28.59 16.19 4.01
N THR A 206 29.01 15.37 4.99
CA THR A 206 30.42 15.26 5.39
C THR A 206 31.30 14.57 4.34
N ARG A 207 30.80 13.54 3.64
CA ARG A 207 31.57 12.86 2.57
C ARG A 207 31.73 13.67 1.27
N THR A 208 30.88 14.67 1.04
CA THR A 208 30.93 15.48 -0.19
C THR A 208 31.80 16.75 -0.02
N GLY A 209 32.24 17.05 1.21
CA GLY A 209 33.07 18.22 1.52
C GLY A 209 34.57 18.05 1.26
N ASP A 210 35.09 16.82 1.28
CA ASP A 210 36.56 16.59 1.26
C ASP A 210 37.16 16.23 -0.10
N ASN A 211 36.34 16.02 -1.14
CA ASN A 211 36.85 15.59 -2.46
C ASN A 211 36.82 16.66 -3.57
N ASN A 212 36.42 17.91 -3.25
CA ASN A 212 36.32 18.96 -4.26
C ASN A 212 37.46 20.00 -4.24
N SER A 213 38.46 19.84 -3.38
CA SER A 213 39.62 20.75 -3.29
C SER A 213 40.86 20.27 -4.07
N GLN A 214 40.86 19.04 -4.61
CA GLN A 214 42.06 18.47 -5.26
C GLN A 214 42.00 18.36 -6.80
N SER A 215 40.83 18.58 -7.42
CA SER A 215 40.66 18.44 -8.88
C SER A 215 40.83 19.74 -9.69
N GLN A 216 40.77 20.91 -9.06
CA GLN A 216 40.87 22.19 -9.79
C GLN A 216 42.30 22.65 -10.10
N ASN A 217 43.34 21.99 -9.60
CA ASN A 217 44.73 22.44 -9.77
C ASN A 217 45.54 21.73 -10.87
N GLN A 218 44.95 20.80 -11.64
CA GLN A 218 45.68 20.10 -12.72
C GLN A 218 45.37 20.59 -14.14
N ASN A 219 44.37 21.45 -14.35
CA ASN A 219 44.00 21.91 -15.70
C ASN A 219 44.54 23.28 -16.12
N GLN A 220 45.28 23.99 -15.25
CA GLN A 220 45.88 25.29 -15.62
C GLN A 220 47.27 25.17 -16.27
N ASN A 221 47.95 24.02 -16.21
CA ASN A 221 49.30 23.88 -16.77
C ASN A 221 49.39 23.30 -18.19
N ARG A 222 48.27 23.04 -18.89
CA ARG A 222 48.29 22.49 -20.27
C ARG A 222 48.01 23.49 -21.39
N ARG A 223 47.73 24.76 -21.09
CA ARG A 223 47.46 25.80 -22.12
C ARG A 223 48.64 26.72 -22.45
N ARG A 224 49.86 26.34 -22.06
CA ARG A 224 51.08 27.13 -22.30
C ARG A 224 52.13 26.36 -23.10
N ASN A 225 51.74 25.58 -24.11
CA ASN A 225 52.70 25.05 -25.07
C ASN A 225 52.05 24.69 -26.43
N ASN A 226 51.53 25.68 -27.13
CA ASN A 226 51.36 25.57 -28.59
C ASN A 226 51.16 26.96 -29.21
N ASN A 227 52.25 27.72 -29.34
CA ASN A 227 52.28 28.87 -30.23
C ASN A 227 53.70 28.99 -30.81
N GLY A 228 53.92 28.30 -31.92
CA GLY A 228 55.18 28.34 -32.64
C GLY A 228 55.02 27.79 -34.05
N ARG A 229 55.00 28.71 -35.02
CA ARG A 229 55.19 28.53 -36.47
C ARG A 229 53.92 28.29 -37.30
N ARG A 230 53.38 29.39 -37.83
CA ARG A 230 53.30 29.63 -39.28
C ARG A 230 52.89 31.09 -39.54
N ALA A 231 53.89 31.95 -39.61
CA ALA A 231 53.82 33.18 -40.39
C ALA A 231 54.29 32.84 -41.80
N ASN A 232 53.42 33.00 -42.80
CA ASN A 232 53.85 33.38 -44.14
C ASN A 232 52.66 34.00 -44.90
N SER A 233 52.49 35.31 -44.72
CA SER A 233 51.91 36.22 -45.70
C SER A 233 53.12 36.81 -46.45
N SER A 234 53.15 36.99 -47.77
CA SER A 234 52.26 37.87 -48.53
C SER A 234 52.70 37.95 -50.01
N SER A 235 51.83 38.59 -50.81
CA SER A 235 51.97 39.09 -52.20
C SER A 235 51.55 38.11 -53.31
N SER A 236 50.82 38.49 -54.37
CA SER A 236 50.27 39.76 -54.83
C SER A 236 49.36 39.50 -56.07
N SER A 237 48.51 40.48 -56.40
CA SER A 237 47.75 40.71 -57.66
C SER A 237 46.37 40.05 -57.81
N ASN A 238 45.32 40.59 -58.44
CA ASN A 238 44.77 41.94 -58.77
C ASN A 238 43.85 41.72 -60.00
N SER A 239 42.53 41.88 -59.87
CA SER A 239 41.57 42.21 -60.97
C SER A 239 40.13 42.16 -60.42
N LYS A 240 39.47 43.29 -60.16
CA LYS A 240 38.47 43.95 -61.05
C LYS A 240 37.40 43.03 -61.65
N ALA A 241 36.13 43.19 -61.25
CA ALA A 241 35.01 43.60 -62.13
C ALA A 241 33.62 43.49 -61.43
N SER A 242 32.77 44.51 -61.72
CA SER A 242 31.27 44.54 -61.77
C SER A 242 30.48 44.20 -60.49
N VAL A 243 29.68 45.07 -59.84
CA VAL A 243 28.60 46.03 -60.22
C VAL A 243 27.30 45.38 -60.71
N GLU A 244 26.28 45.35 -59.83
CA GLU A 244 24.81 45.56 -60.04
C GLU A 244 24.13 45.41 -58.65
N LYS A 245 23.49 46.42 -57.99
CA LYS A 245 22.20 47.14 -58.22
C LYS A 245 21.02 46.15 -58.34
N ALA A 246 19.90 46.19 -57.60
CA ALA A 246 19.13 47.32 -57.07
C ALA A 246 18.06 46.94 -55.99
N ALA A 247 17.59 47.98 -55.27
CA ALA A 247 16.24 48.31 -54.72
C ALA A 247 15.57 47.39 -53.67
N GLU A 248 15.12 47.83 -52.47
CA GLU A 248 14.14 48.90 -52.06
C GLU A 248 12.69 48.46 -52.43
N ALA A 249 11.65 48.41 -51.58
CA ALA A 249 11.08 49.31 -50.56
C ALA A 249 10.15 48.46 -49.61
N ASP A 250 9.90 48.80 -48.33
CA ASP A 250 8.83 49.69 -47.81
C ASP A 250 7.40 49.17 -48.14
N ASP A 251 6.32 49.22 -47.35
CA ASP A 251 5.90 49.88 -46.12
C ASP A 251 4.52 49.24 -45.75
N SER A 252 4.01 49.56 -44.56
CA SER A 252 2.60 49.71 -44.20
C SER A 252 1.83 48.50 -43.62
N SER A 253 1.85 48.50 -42.29
CA SER A 253 0.68 48.37 -41.41
C SER A 253 -0.56 49.13 -41.89
N ILE A 254 -1.75 48.52 -41.71
CA ILE A 254 -3.13 49.04 -41.52
C ILE A 254 -3.98 47.75 -41.54
N SER A 255 -4.86 47.38 -40.60
CA SER A 255 -5.57 48.02 -39.48
C SER A 255 -5.72 47.04 -38.32
#